data_AF-A0A938H219-F1
#
_entry.id   AF-A0A938H219-F1
#
_cell.length_a   1.000
_cell.length_b   1.000
_cell.length_c   1.000
_cell.angle_alpha   90.00
_cell.angle_beta   90.00
_cell.angle_gamma   90.00
#
_symmetry.space_group_name_H-M   'P 1'
#
loop_
_entity.id
_entity.type
_entity.pdbx_description
1 polymer ?
#
loop_
_entity_poly.entity_id
_entity_poly.type
_entity_poly.pdbx_seq_one_letter_code
_entity_poly.pdbx_strand_id
1 'polypeptide(L)'
;NQTEFTRFFPLLGAVLTQARAVASSQGLDPDSATMLTRDFLEEQEGVISLTKRATASLTTRYSFNEGRLKGFTAGVAARYTRGRERNAQVVSGVAILPAIKSDDYILTNPFVSYRRKFGRFHWTLQLNVNNVFDEKVDVGNGYTWTRYTEPRQYVTTATVAF
;
A
#
# COMPACT_ATOMS: atom_id res chain seq x y z
N ASN A 1 15.91 16.60 13.61
CA ASN A 1 16.55 16.50 12.28
C ASN A 1 16.00 15.31 11.51
N GLN A 2 14.82 15.47 10.92
CA GLN A 2 14.27 14.53 9.94
C GLN A 2 14.45 15.16 8.57
N THR A 3 15.34 14.59 7.76
CA THR A 3 15.55 15.02 6.38
C THR A 3 14.46 14.37 5.54
N GLU A 4 13.47 15.15 5.11
CA GLU A 4 12.46 14.70 4.16
C GLU A 4 13.10 14.49 2.78
N PHE A 5 13.18 13.23 2.33
CA PHE A 5 13.62 12.86 0.98
C PHE A 5 12.52 13.08 -0.09
N THR A 6 11.73 14.14 0.02
CA THR A 6 10.57 14.38 -0.86
C THR A 6 10.88 15.22 -2.10
N ARG A 7 12.13 15.69 -2.28
CA ARG A 7 12.52 16.61 -3.38
C ARG A 7 13.73 16.18 -4.22
N PHE A 8 14.14 14.92 -4.16
CA PHE A 8 15.36 14.47 -4.86
C PHE A 8 15.23 14.49 -6.40
N PHE A 9 14.03 14.23 -6.94
CA PHE A 9 13.84 14.00 -8.37
C PHE A 9 14.00 15.24 -9.28
N PRO A 10 13.37 16.41 -9.01
CA PRO A 10 13.55 17.58 -9.88
C PRO A 10 14.98 18.14 -9.84
N LEU A 11 15.70 17.95 -8.72
CA LEU A 11 17.10 18.35 -8.59
C LEU A 11 18.02 17.45 -9.43
N LEU A 12 17.72 16.14 -9.53
CA LEU A 12 18.53 15.21 -10.31
C LEU A 12 18.48 15.51 -11.81
N GLY A 13 17.33 15.94 -12.35
CA GLY A 13 17.22 16.36 -13.75
C GLY A 13 18.07 17.60 -14.07
N ALA A 14 18.10 18.58 -13.16
CA ALA A 14 18.97 19.75 -13.30
C ALA A 14 20.47 19.37 -13.25
N VAL A 15 20.84 18.48 -12.34
CA VAL A 15 22.21 17.96 -12.22
C VAL A 15 22.61 17.12 -13.44
N LEU A 16 21.69 16.32 -13.98
CA LEU A 16 21.91 15.54 -15.21
C LEU A 16 22.15 16.47 -16.41
N THR A 17 21.36 17.55 -16.52
CA THR A 17 21.54 18.56 -17.56
C THR A 17 22.92 19.22 -17.46
N GLN A 18 23.35 19.55 -16.24
CA GLN A 18 24.68 20.11 -15.98
C GLN A 18 25.80 19.11 -16.31
N ALA A 19 25.63 17.84 -15.92
CA ALA A 19 26.59 16.77 -16.22
C ALA A 19 26.75 16.53 -17.73
N ARG A 20 25.64 16.58 -18.50
CA ARG A 20 25.67 16.49 -19.96
C ARG A 20 26.41 17.66 -20.60
N ALA A 21 26.23 18.88 -20.09
CA ALA A 21 26.95 20.06 -20.57
C ALA A 21 28.46 19.96 -20.30
N VAL A 22 28.86 19.42 -19.14
CA VAL A 22 30.27 19.19 -18.79
C VAL A 22 30.89 18.07 -19.61
N ALA A 23 30.16 16.98 -19.86
CA ALA A 23 30.65 15.90 -20.73
C ALA A 23 30.90 16.40 -22.16
N SER A 24 29.97 17.20 -22.71
CA SER A 24 30.10 17.83 -24.02
C SER A 24 31.32 18.77 -24.10
N SER A 25 31.56 19.57 -23.05
CA SER A 25 32.72 20.48 -23.01
C SER A 25 34.06 19.75 -22.88
N GLN A 26 34.06 18.49 -22.45
CA GLN A 26 35.22 17.60 -22.41
C GLN A 26 35.38 16.77 -23.70
N GLY A 27 34.55 16.99 -24.71
CA GLY A 27 34.56 16.24 -25.97
C GLY A 27 34.06 14.79 -25.83
N LEU A 28 33.40 14.47 -24.72
CA LEU A 28 32.78 13.18 -24.48
C LEU A 28 31.34 13.19 -24.98
N ASP A 29 30.85 12.05 -25.46
CA ASP A 29 29.44 11.89 -25.81
C ASP A 29 28.57 12.00 -24.54
N PRO A 30 27.72 13.03 -24.42
CA PRO A 30 26.94 13.27 -23.22
C PRO A 30 25.93 12.16 -22.91
N ASP A 31 25.42 11.48 -23.94
CA ASP A 31 24.45 10.39 -23.78
C ASP A 31 25.12 9.14 -23.21
N SER A 32 26.31 8.79 -23.69
CA SER A 32 27.11 7.71 -23.12
C SER A 32 27.60 8.01 -21.70
N ALA A 33 28.04 9.25 -21.43
CA ALA A 33 28.59 9.66 -20.14
C ALA A 33 27.55 9.73 -19.01
N THR A 34 26.26 9.84 -19.35
CA THR A 34 25.18 10.00 -18.37
C THR A 34 24.12 8.90 -18.42
N MET A 35 24.40 7.84 -19.19
CA MET A 35 23.50 6.71 -19.47
C MET A 35 22.86 6.13 -18.21
N LEU A 36 23.67 5.77 -17.19
CA LEU A 36 23.15 5.18 -15.95
C LEU A 36 22.17 6.07 -15.20
N THR A 37 22.40 7.39 -15.19
CA THR A 37 21.54 8.35 -14.49
C THR A 37 20.26 8.63 -15.28
N ARG A 38 20.33 8.65 -16.61
CA ARG A 38 19.17 8.76 -17.49
C ARG A 38 18.29 7.52 -17.39
N ASP A 39 18.88 6.34 -17.51
CA ASP A 39 18.18 5.06 -17.41
C ASP A 39 17.51 4.92 -16.02
N PHE A 40 18.18 5.37 -14.96
CA PHE A 40 17.59 5.43 -13.61
C PHE A 40 16.39 6.38 -13.55
N LEU A 41 16.46 7.57 -14.16
CA LEU A 41 15.34 8.52 -14.17
C LEU A 41 14.17 8.02 -15.03
N GLU A 42 14.43 7.42 -16.19
CA GLU A 42 13.41 6.82 -17.05
C GLU A 42 12.74 5.61 -16.38
N GLU A 43 13.51 4.77 -15.67
CA GLU A 43 12.97 3.70 -14.83
C GLU A 43 12.11 4.27 -13.69
N GLN A 44 12.53 5.35 -13.04
CA GLN A 44 11.79 6.01 -11.96
C GLN A 44 10.50 6.67 -12.46
N GLU A 45 10.54 7.38 -13.59
CA GLU A 45 9.36 7.99 -14.23
C GLU A 45 8.39 6.92 -14.74
N GLY A 46 8.91 5.83 -15.32
CA GLY A 46 8.14 4.63 -15.66
C GLY A 46 7.46 4.03 -14.43
N VAL A 47 8.18 3.92 -13.29
CA VAL A 47 7.62 3.48 -12.01
C VAL A 47 6.53 4.43 -11.51
N ILE A 48 6.69 5.75 -11.63
CA ILE A 48 5.69 6.74 -11.19
C ILE A 48 4.42 6.65 -12.05
N SER A 49 4.56 6.53 -13.37
CA SER A 49 3.46 6.37 -14.34
C SER A 49 2.67 5.06 -14.13
N LEU A 50 3.39 3.96 -13.84
CA LEU A 50 2.82 2.65 -13.51
C LEU A 50 2.21 2.59 -12.11
N THR A 51 2.52 3.55 -11.23
CA THR A 51 1.99 3.65 -9.86
C THR A 51 0.67 4.42 -9.80
N LYS A 52 -0.25 4.22 -10.76
CA LYS A 52 -1.66 4.62 -10.55
C LYS A 52 -2.31 3.67 -9.55
N ARG A 53 -2.10 3.96 -8.26
CA ARG A 53 -2.78 3.27 -7.16
C ARG A 53 -4.25 3.69 -7.14
N ALA A 54 -5.14 2.78 -7.50
CA ALA A 54 -6.57 2.94 -7.28
C ALA A 54 -6.96 2.13 -6.04
N THR A 55 -7.31 2.83 -4.97
CA THR A 55 -7.82 2.22 -3.74
C THR A 55 -9.15 2.84 -3.39
N ALA A 56 -10.10 2.02 -2.97
CA ALA A 56 -11.38 2.47 -2.45
C ALA A 56 -11.65 1.78 -1.12
N SER A 57 -12.20 2.51 -0.16
CA SER A 57 -12.58 1.96 1.14
C SER A 57 -14.02 2.36 1.46
N LEU A 58 -14.82 1.39 1.86
CA LEU A 58 -16.19 1.59 2.33
C LEU A 58 -16.30 0.97 3.71
N THR A 59 -16.82 1.73 4.67
CA THR A 59 -17.16 1.21 5.99
C THR A 59 -18.60 1.55 6.31
N THR A 60 -19.39 0.54 6.64
CA THR A 60 -20.77 0.70 7.09
C THR A 60 -20.93 0.12 8.48
N ARG A 61 -21.78 0.78 9.28
CA ARG A 61 -22.05 0.40 10.66
C ARG A 61 -23.49 0.70 11.01
N TYR A 62 -24.16 -0.27 11.62
CA TYR A 62 -25.49 -0.13 12.17
C TYR A 62 -25.46 -0.37 13.68
N SER A 63 -26.08 0.52 14.43
CA SER A 63 -26.14 0.48 15.89
C SER A 63 -27.58 0.45 16.37
N PHE A 64 -27.91 -0.55 17.19
CA PHE A 64 -29.21 -0.70 17.81
C PHE A 64 -29.27 0.14 19.08
N ASN A 65 -30.00 1.25 19.03
CA ASN A 65 -30.12 2.17 20.16
C ASN A 65 -31.33 1.85 21.07
N GLU A 66 -32.27 1.05 20.58
CA GLU A 66 -33.53 0.71 21.24
C GLU A 66 -33.93 -0.75 21.01
N GLY A 67 -34.94 -1.22 21.76
CA GLY A 67 -35.47 -2.58 21.65
C GLY A 67 -34.58 -3.67 22.29
N ARG A 68 -34.86 -4.94 21.94
CA ARG A 68 -34.21 -6.13 22.53
C ARG A 68 -32.70 -6.20 22.25
N LEU A 69 -32.23 -5.56 21.18
CA LEU A 69 -30.84 -5.54 20.77
C LEU A 69 -30.10 -4.25 21.17
N LYS A 70 -30.69 -3.41 22.02
CA LYS A 70 -30.07 -2.17 22.47
C LYS A 70 -28.62 -2.40 22.94
N GLY A 71 -27.70 -1.63 22.37
CA GLY A 71 -26.27 -1.72 22.64
C GLY A 71 -25.51 -2.65 21.70
N PHE A 72 -26.18 -3.38 20.81
CA PHE A 72 -25.55 -4.15 19.75
C PHE A 72 -25.16 -3.23 18.57
N THR A 73 -24.03 -3.50 17.97
CA THR A 73 -23.54 -2.84 16.76
C THR A 73 -22.93 -3.89 15.85
N ALA A 74 -23.23 -3.80 14.57
CA ALA A 74 -22.61 -4.60 13.53
C ALA A 74 -22.16 -3.70 12.39
N GLY A 75 -21.08 -4.05 11.74
CA GLY A 75 -20.58 -3.32 10.60
C GLY A 75 -19.60 -4.14 9.78
N VAL A 76 -19.24 -3.57 8.65
CA VAL A 76 -18.24 -4.15 7.75
C VAL A 76 -17.39 -3.03 7.16
N ALA A 77 -16.08 -3.26 7.13
CA ALA A 77 -15.13 -2.43 6.42
C ALA A 77 -14.57 -3.23 5.24
N ALA A 78 -14.76 -2.73 4.02
CA ALA A 78 -14.23 -3.32 2.80
C ALA A 78 -13.22 -2.35 2.16
N ARG A 79 -12.09 -2.88 1.71
CA ARG A 79 -11.05 -2.13 1.01
C ARG A 79 -10.70 -2.81 -0.30
N TYR A 80 -11.02 -2.16 -1.41
CA TYR A 80 -10.52 -2.51 -2.73
C TYR A 80 -9.14 -1.90 -2.95
N THR A 81 -8.24 -2.71 -3.50
CA THR A 81 -6.93 -2.27 -3.98
C THR A 81 -6.73 -2.83 -5.38
N ARG A 82 -6.52 -1.94 -6.34
CA ARG A 82 -6.12 -2.31 -7.69
C ARG A 82 -4.72 -2.94 -7.66
N GLY A 83 -4.59 -4.03 -8.39
CA GLY A 83 -3.34 -4.70 -8.65
C GLY A 83 -2.35 -3.77 -9.35
N ARG A 84 -1.08 -3.98 -9.09
CA ARG A 84 0.00 -3.14 -9.59
C ARG A 84 0.85 -3.89 -10.59
N GLU A 85 1.40 -3.14 -11.52
CA GLU A 85 2.43 -3.64 -12.41
C GLU A 85 3.77 -3.69 -11.65
N ARG A 86 4.50 -4.77 -11.87
CA ARG A 86 5.86 -5.00 -11.38
C ARG A 86 6.75 -5.03 -12.61
N ASN A 87 7.76 -4.18 -12.61
CA ASN A 87 8.69 -4.09 -13.72
C ASN A 87 9.49 -5.38 -13.87
N ALA A 88 9.93 -5.62 -15.10
CA ALA A 88 10.91 -6.65 -15.38
C ALA A 88 12.19 -6.40 -14.57
N GLN A 89 12.87 -7.47 -14.15
CA GLN A 89 14.23 -7.36 -13.64
C GLN A 89 15.18 -7.57 -14.80
N VAL A 90 16.03 -6.57 -15.04
CA VAL A 90 17.01 -6.57 -16.12
C VAL A 90 18.40 -6.62 -15.51
N VAL A 91 19.23 -7.55 -15.99
CA VAL A 91 20.65 -7.62 -15.64
C VAL A 91 21.43 -7.57 -16.94
N SER A 92 22.32 -6.57 -17.07
CA SER A 92 23.16 -6.38 -18.27
C SER A 92 22.33 -6.27 -19.58
N GLY A 93 21.19 -5.58 -19.53
CA GLY A 93 20.32 -5.37 -20.70
C GLY A 93 19.43 -6.57 -21.07
N VAL A 94 19.51 -7.69 -20.34
CA VAL A 94 18.66 -8.87 -20.54
C VAL A 94 17.62 -8.96 -19.43
N ALA A 95 16.34 -9.01 -19.80
CA ALA A 95 15.25 -9.23 -18.85
C ALA A 95 15.27 -10.68 -18.34
N ILE A 96 15.66 -10.87 -17.08
CA ILE A 96 15.71 -12.19 -16.43
C ILE A 96 14.38 -12.56 -15.76
N LEU A 97 13.58 -11.58 -15.38
CA LEU A 97 12.21 -11.77 -14.90
C LEU A 97 11.30 -10.80 -15.65
N PRO A 98 10.18 -11.26 -16.25
CA PRO A 98 9.31 -10.42 -17.07
C PRO A 98 8.59 -9.36 -16.22
N ALA A 99 7.91 -8.41 -16.83
CA ALA A 99 6.95 -7.60 -16.09
C ALA A 99 5.72 -8.46 -15.74
N ILE A 100 5.21 -8.35 -14.51
CA ILE A 100 3.98 -9.03 -14.08
C ILE A 100 3.03 -8.04 -13.44
N LYS A 101 1.73 -8.32 -13.54
CA LYS A 101 0.70 -7.55 -12.86
C LYS A 101 0.14 -8.38 -11.71
N SER A 102 0.11 -7.81 -10.51
CA SER A 102 -0.59 -8.44 -9.38
C SER A 102 -2.09 -8.33 -9.58
N ASP A 103 -2.85 -9.25 -8.98
CA ASP A 103 -4.30 -9.20 -9.03
C ASP A 103 -4.88 -8.02 -8.25
N ASP A 104 -6.04 -7.56 -8.70
CA ASP A 104 -6.92 -6.69 -7.93
C ASP A 104 -7.53 -7.48 -6.77
N TYR A 105 -7.69 -6.87 -5.59
CA TYR A 105 -8.22 -7.60 -4.44
C TYR A 105 -9.06 -6.72 -3.52
N ILE A 106 -9.96 -7.36 -2.76
CA ILE A 106 -10.81 -6.72 -1.76
C ILE A 106 -10.61 -7.40 -0.41
N LEU A 107 -10.16 -6.64 0.59
CA LEU A 107 -10.13 -7.11 1.98
C LEU A 107 -11.42 -6.70 2.69
N THR A 108 -12.13 -7.68 3.24
CA THR A 108 -13.39 -7.47 3.96
C THR A 108 -13.22 -7.81 5.44
N ASN A 109 -13.56 -6.85 6.29
CA ASN A 109 -13.35 -6.89 7.73
C ASN A 109 -14.68 -6.60 8.46
N PRO A 110 -15.53 -7.61 8.70
CA PRO A 110 -16.70 -7.46 9.52
C PRO A 110 -16.32 -7.28 10.99
N PHE A 111 -17.15 -6.54 11.71
CA PHE A 111 -17.03 -6.36 13.14
C PHE A 111 -18.40 -6.31 13.80
N VAL A 112 -18.46 -6.82 15.02
CA VAL A 112 -19.62 -6.72 15.89
C VAL A 112 -19.19 -6.26 17.26
N SER A 113 -20.02 -5.49 17.94
CA SER A 113 -19.82 -5.14 19.33
C SER A 113 -21.14 -5.14 20.10
N TYR A 114 -21.04 -5.38 21.40
CA TYR A 114 -22.15 -5.31 22.31
C TYR A 114 -21.73 -4.53 23.55
N ARG A 115 -22.46 -3.45 23.83
CA ARG A 115 -22.25 -2.60 25.00
C ARG A 115 -23.43 -2.73 25.95
N ARG A 116 -23.13 -3.00 27.22
CA ARG A 116 -24.15 -3.07 28.29
C ARG A 116 -23.63 -2.44 29.57
N LYS A 117 -24.52 -1.73 30.26
CA LYS A 117 -24.28 -1.26 31.63
C LYS A 117 -24.78 -2.32 32.61
N PHE A 118 -23.95 -2.68 33.59
CA PHE A 118 -24.30 -3.58 34.69
C PHE A 118 -23.91 -2.92 36.02
N GLY A 119 -24.90 -2.39 36.74
CA GLY A 119 -24.68 -1.58 37.94
C GLY A 119 -23.85 -0.33 37.63
N ARG A 120 -22.71 -0.17 38.32
CA ARG A 120 -21.74 0.91 38.08
C ARG A 120 -20.87 0.70 36.84
N PHE A 121 -20.72 -0.54 36.39
CA PHE A 121 -19.77 -0.87 35.33
C PHE A 121 -20.39 -0.76 33.94
N HIS A 122 -19.60 -0.27 32.98
CA HIS A 122 -19.92 -0.34 31.56
C HIS A 122 -19.03 -1.39 30.91
N TRP A 123 -19.64 -2.43 30.36
CA TRP A 123 -18.94 -3.49 29.63
C TRP A 123 -19.16 -3.35 28.13
N THR A 124 -18.08 -3.51 27.37
CA THR A 124 -18.11 -3.61 25.91
C THR A 124 -17.37 -4.88 25.49
N LEU A 125 -18.03 -5.72 24.69
CA LEU A 125 -17.42 -6.83 23.98
C LEU A 125 -17.38 -6.49 22.50
N GLN A 126 -16.25 -6.72 21.84
CA GLN A 126 -16.11 -6.51 20.40
C GLN A 126 -15.39 -7.69 19.78
N LEU A 127 -15.86 -8.12 18.62
CA LEU A 127 -15.21 -9.09 17.75
C LEU A 127 -14.98 -8.43 16.40
N ASN A 128 -13.75 -8.47 15.93
CA ASN A 128 -13.38 -8.09 14.57
C ASN A 128 -12.80 -9.33 13.88
N VAL A 129 -13.20 -9.53 12.62
CA VAL A 129 -12.58 -10.55 11.77
C VAL A 129 -11.88 -9.81 10.64
N ASN A 130 -10.55 -9.77 10.65
CA ASN A 130 -9.78 -9.19 9.56
C ASN A 130 -9.64 -10.24 8.46
N ASN A 131 -9.72 -9.80 7.20
CA ASN A 131 -9.65 -10.64 6.01
C ASN A 131 -10.58 -11.86 6.11
N VAL A 132 -11.88 -11.64 6.28
CA VAL A 132 -12.87 -12.70 6.54
C VAL A 132 -12.96 -13.74 5.42
N PHE A 133 -12.51 -13.42 4.21
CA PHE A 133 -12.48 -14.36 3.09
C PHE A 133 -11.14 -15.06 2.92
N ASP A 134 -10.13 -14.74 3.74
CA ASP A 134 -8.76 -15.27 3.66
C ASP A 134 -8.10 -15.04 2.29
N GLU A 135 -8.29 -13.82 1.77
CA GLU A 135 -7.72 -13.38 0.50
C GLU A 135 -6.19 -13.41 0.56
N LYS A 136 -5.55 -14.02 -0.45
CA LYS A 136 -4.10 -14.22 -0.51
C LYS A 136 -3.53 -13.66 -1.80
N VAL A 137 -3.14 -12.38 -1.77
CA VAL A 137 -2.54 -11.68 -2.91
C VAL A 137 -1.14 -11.21 -2.55
N ASP A 138 -0.19 -11.34 -3.49
CA ASP A 138 1.16 -10.81 -3.31
C ASP A 138 1.18 -9.29 -3.53
N VAL A 139 1.31 -8.57 -2.42
CA VAL A 139 1.45 -7.12 -2.31
C VAL A 139 2.90 -6.68 -2.09
N GLY A 140 3.89 -7.49 -2.50
CA GLY A 140 5.33 -7.19 -2.51
C GLY A 140 5.78 -6.27 -3.65
N ASN A 141 6.80 -5.43 -3.42
CA ASN A 141 7.21 -4.36 -4.33
C ASN A 141 8.06 -4.82 -5.53
N GLY A 142 8.61 -6.03 -5.46
CA GLY A 142 9.45 -6.59 -6.50
C GLY A 142 9.60 -8.09 -6.30
N TYR A 143 10.32 -8.74 -7.22
CA TYR A 143 10.50 -10.18 -7.24
C TYR A 143 11.23 -10.75 -6.02
N THR A 144 12.13 -9.97 -5.44
CA THR A 144 12.97 -10.39 -4.31
C THR A 144 12.31 -10.18 -2.94
N TRP A 145 11.19 -9.46 -2.89
CA TRP A 145 10.50 -9.10 -1.63
C TRP A 145 8.99 -9.31 -1.78
N THR A 146 8.59 -10.57 -1.93
CA THR A 146 7.17 -10.98 -1.93
C THR A 146 6.57 -10.75 -0.55
N ARG A 147 5.38 -10.15 -0.49
CA ARG A 147 4.64 -9.95 0.75
C ARG A 147 3.19 -10.25 0.50
N TYR A 148 2.67 -11.30 1.11
CA TYR A 148 1.26 -11.62 0.97
C TYR A 148 0.40 -10.76 1.90
N THR A 149 -0.87 -10.60 1.54
CA THR A 149 -1.91 -10.12 2.45
C THR A 149 -1.91 -10.92 3.75
N GLU A 150 -2.21 -10.25 4.86
CA GLU A 150 -2.33 -10.92 6.16
C GLU A 150 -3.45 -11.98 6.11
N PRO A 151 -3.23 -13.17 6.70
CA PRO A 151 -4.26 -14.19 6.74
C PRO A 151 -5.44 -13.75 7.59
N ARG A 152 -6.55 -14.50 7.51
CA ARG A 152 -7.72 -14.25 8.35
C ARG A 152 -7.34 -14.20 9.83
N GLN A 153 -7.73 -13.12 10.51
CA GLN A 153 -7.42 -12.90 11.92
C GLN A 153 -8.69 -12.58 12.72
N TYR A 154 -8.84 -13.24 13.87
CA TYR A 154 -9.91 -12.97 14.83
C TYR A 154 -9.38 -12.15 15.98
N VAL A 155 -9.98 -11.00 16.25
CA VAL A 155 -9.59 -10.10 17.34
C VAL A 155 -10.79 -9.85 18.23
N THR A 156 -10.70 -10.35 19.46
CA THR A 156 -11.71 -10.17 20.49
C THR A 156 -11.20 -9.20 21.54
N THR A 157 -12.01 -8.18 21.85
CA THR A 157 -11.70 -7.17 22.85
C THR A 157 -12.82 -7.12 23.89
N ALA A 158 -12.43 -7.13 25.17
CA ALA A 158 -13.34 -6.90 26.28
C ALA A 158 -12.86 -5.66 27.06
N THR A 159 -13.73 -4.68 27.24
CA THR A 159 -13.42 -3.44 27.96
C THR A 159 -14.42 -3.25 29.10
N VAL A 160 -13.91 -2.85 30.27
CA VAL A 160 -14.69 -2.49 31.44
C VAL A 160 -14.35 -1.06 31.85
N ALA A 161 -15.37 -0.23 32.03
CA ALA A 161 -15.24 1.10 32.60
C ALA A 161 -16.01 1.20 33.92
N PHE A 162 -15.47 2.00 34.84
CA PHE A 162 -15.91 2.15 36.24
C PHE A 162 -16.64 3.46 36.49
#